data_AF-A0A7S0CDN7-F1
#
_entry.id   AF-A0A7S0CDN7-F1
#
_cell.length_a   1.000
_cell.length_b   1.000
_cell.length_c   1.000
_cell.angle_alpha   90.00
_cell.angle_beta   90.00
_cell.angle_gamma   90.00
#
_symmetry.space_group_name_H-M   'P 1'
#
loop_
_entity.id
_entity.type
_entity.pdbx_description
1 polymer ?
#
loop_
_entity_poly.entity_id
_entity_poly.type
_entity_poly.pdbx_seq_one_letter_code
_entity_poly.pdbx_strand_id
1 'polypeptide(L)'
;FGLTVIAKAPTTLDNVELALELTGGGPAIIESDVIVLTRILRRLIENAVQATKQGTITLRIGYNEGRCTFTVIDSGPGINSGDGGVINDGNLPVIFQKYHQQIIPEETLDIDEATDLRQKIL
;
A
#
# COMPACT_ATOMS: atom_id res chain seq x y z
N PHE A 1 -2.18 -30.22 -3.05
CA PHE A 1 -1.43 -28.95 -3.11
C PHE A 1 -1.72 -28.29 -4.45
N GLY A 2 -2.80 -27.51 -4.51
CA GLY A 2 -3.20 -26.81 -5.73
C GLY A 2 -2.40 -25.51 -5.84
N LEU A 3 -1.79 -25.27 -6.99
CA LEU A 3 -1.18 -23.98 -7.28
C LEU A 3 -2.31 -22.99 -7.60
N THR A 4 -2.75 -22.22 -6.61
CA THR A 4 -3.69 -21.12 -6.88
C THR A 4 -2.89 -19.94 -7.40
N VAL A 5 -3.04 -19.62 -8.68
CA VAL A 5 -2.46 -18.40 -9.25
C VAL A 5 -3.31 -17.22 -8.79
N ILE A 6 -2.88 -16.54 -7.72
CA ILE A 6 -3.62 -15.43 -7.10
C ILE A 6 -3.36 -14.09 -7.81
N ALA A 7 -2.36 -14.02 -8.68
CA ALA A 7 -2.02 -12.78 -9.37
C ALA A 7 -1.51 -13.04 -10.79
N LYS A 8 -2.02 -12.23 -11.73
CA LYS A 8 -1.43 -12.00 -13.04
C LYS A 8 -0.64 -10.70 -12.97
N ALA A 9 0.56 -10.66 -13.54
CA ALA A 9 1.30 -9.41 -13.68
C ALA A 9 0.39 -8.38 -14.40
N PRO A 10 0.34 -7.12 -13.94
CA PRO A 10 -0.42 -6.09 -14.63
C PRO A 10 0.17 -5.87 -16.02
N THR A 11 -0.69 -5.48 -16.97
CA THR A 11 -0.23 -5.05 -18.28
C THR A 11 0.50 -3.72 -18.12
N THR A 12 1.76 -3.66 -18.53
CA THR A 12 2.53 -2.42 -18.62
C THR A 12 2.63 -1.93 -20.06
N LEU A 13 3.10 -0.68 -20.22
CA LEU A 13 3.49 -0.17 -21.54
C LEU A 13 4.75 -0.91 -22.02
N ASP A 14 4.94 -0.99 -23.34
CA ASP A 14 6.07 -1.72 -23.96
C ASP A 14 7.46 -1.24 -23.50
N ASN A 15 7.54 -0.02 -22.97
CA ASN A 15 8.76 0.62 -22.49
C ASN A 15 8.91 0.58 -20.95
N VAL A 16 8.13 -0.27 -20.27
CA VAL A 16 8.20 -0.48 -18.82
C VAL A 16 8.44 -1.96 -18.53
N GLU A 17 9.60 -2.25 -17.96
CA GLU A 17 10.00 -3.59 -17.53
C GLU A 17 9.44 -3.91 -16.14
N LEU A 18 8.93 -5.13 -15.98
CA LEU A 18 8.44 -5.66 -14.72
C LEU A 18 9.40 -6.72 -14.20
N ALA A 19 9.89 -6.54 -12.98
CA ALA A 19 10.76 -7.48 -12.31
C ALA A 19 10.16 -8.00 -11.00
N LEU A 20 10.45 -9.27 -10.70
CA LEU A 20 10.19 -9.90 -9.40
C LEU A 20 11.52 -10.31 -8.80
N GLU A 21 11.84 -9.78 -7.63
CA GLU A 21 13.09 -10.09 -6.91
C GLU A 21 12.78 -10.80 -5.59
N LEU A 22 13.42 -11.94 -5.35
CA LEU A 22 13.39 -12.64 -4.07
C LEU A 22 14.72 -12.45 -3.35
N THR A 23 14.69 -11.73 -2.24
CA THR A 23 15.88 -11.50 -1.39
C THR A 23 15.89 -12.48 -0.23
N GLY A 24 17.03 -13.16 -0.02
CA GLY A 24 17.14 -14.23 0.98
C GLY A 24 16.30 -15.47 0.66
N GLY A 25 15.95 -15.69 -0.61
CA GLY A 25 15.07 -16.78 -1.06
C GLY A 25 13.58 -16.49 -0.93
N GLY A 26 13.21 -15.41 -0.24
CA GLY A 26 11.81 -15.07 0.06
C GLY A 26 11.13 -16.08 1.02
N PRO A 27 9.91 -15.79 1.48
CA PRO A 27 9.15 -16.74 2.30
C PRO A 27 8.61 -17.88 1.44
N ALA A 28 8.74 -19.12 1.92
CA ALA A 28 8.10 -20.28 1.27
C ALA A 28 6.57 -20.24 1.39
N ILE A 29 6.05 -19.70 2.51
CA ILE A 29 4.63 -19.57 2.81
C ILE A 29 4.45 -18.27 3.62
N ILE A 30 3.33 -17.57 3.39
CA ILE A 30 2.93 -16.39 4.15
C ILE A 30 1.55 -16.66 4.75
N GLU A 31 1.43 -16.49 6.07
CA GLU A 31 0.14 -16.51 6.76
C GLU A 31 -0.37 -15.08 6.87
N SER A 32 -1.48 -14.79 6.19
CA SER A 32 -2.10 -13.45 6.13
C SER A 32 -3.54 -13.57 5.65
N ASP A 33 -4.33 -12.51 5.85
CA ASP A 33 -5.57 -12.32 5.09
C ASP A 33 -5.22 -12.09 3.61
N VAL A 34 -5.58 -13.06 2.77
CA VAL A 34 -5.28 -13.05 1.33
C VAL A 34 -5.97 -11.90 0.60
N ILE A 35 -7.18 -11.50 1.02
CA ILE A 35 -7.97 -10.47 0.37
C ILE A 35 -7.33 -9.10 0.65
N VAL A 36 -6.98 -8.84 1.91
CA VAL A 36 -6.35 -7.59 2.33
C VAL A 36 -4.96 -7.45 1.71
N LEU A 37 -4.12 -8.49 1.79
CA LEU A 37 -2.78 -8.46 1.22
C LEU A 37 -2.80 -8.24 -0.29
N THR A 38 -3.67 -8.96 -1.01
CA THR A 38 -3.85 -8.80 -2.46
C THR A 38 -4.29 -7.38 -2.79
N ARG A 39 -5.22 -6.81 -2.03
CA ARG A 39 -5.70 -5.43 -2.22
C ARG A 39 -4.57 -4.41 -2.04
N ILE A 40 -3.76 -4.55 -1.00
CA ILE A 40 -2.62 -3.66 -0.74
C ILE A 40 -1.60 -3.74 -1.88
N LEU A 41 -1.14 -4.94 -2.21
CA LEU A 41 -0.12 -5.13 -3.25
C LEU A 41 -0.60 -4.65 -4.61
N ARG A 42 -1.86 -4.95 -4.98
CA ARG A 42 -2.46 -4.47 -6.21
C ARG A 42 -2.45 -2.95 -6.28
N ARG A 43 -2.85 -2.26 -5.20
CA ARG A 43 -2.86 -0.79 -5.18
C ARG A 43 -1.47 -0.19 -5.33
N LEU A 44 -0.49 -0.74 -4.65
CA LEU A 44 0.90 -0.27 -4.77
C LEU A 44 1.44 -0.47 -6.19
N ILE A 45 1.18 -1.61 -6.81
CA ILE A 45 1.64 -1.89 -8.18
C ILE A 45 0.88 -1.03 -9.21
N GLU A 46 -0.44 -0.86 -9.07
CA GLU A 46 -1.24 0.03 -9.93
C GLU A 46 -0.68 1.47 -9.89
N ASN A 47 -0.30 1.95 -8.70
CA ASN A 47 0.32 3.26 -8.55
C ASN A 47 1.66 3.34 -9.27
N ALA A 48 2.52 2.33 -9.13
CA ALA A 48 3.81 2.28 -9.81
C ALA A 48 3.66 2.27 -11.35
N VAL A 49 2.70 1.51 -11.88
CA VAL A 49 2.39 1.45 -13.33
C VAL A 49 1.86 2.79 -13.84
N GLN A 50 1.04 3.49 -13.06
CA GLN A 50 0.53 4.79 -13.45
C GLN A 50 1.63 5.86 -13.48
N ALA A 51 2.53 5.83 -12.50
CA ALA A 51 3.63 6.79 -12.34
C ALA A 51 4.77 6.57 -13.35
N THR A 52 5.10 5.32 -13.66
CA THR A 52 6.23 4.98 -14.52
C THR A 52 5.81 4.94 -15.98
N LYS A 53 6.15 5.97 -16.74
CA LYS A 53 5.90 6.01 -18.19
C LYS A 53 6.97 5.29 -19.01
N GLN A 54 8.17 5.17 -18.48
CA GLN A 54 9.32 4.46 -19.05
C GLN A 54 10.23 4.01 -17.89
N GLY A 55 10.84 2.83 -18.02
CA GLY A 55 11.84 2.34 -17.06
C GLY A 55 11.42 1.03 -16.42
N THR A 56 11.57 0.91 -15.10
CA THR A 56 11.44 -0.38 -14.40
C THR A 56 10.52 -0.28 -13.19
N ILE A 57 9.72 -1.32 -12.99
CA ILE A 57 8.96 -1.55 -11.75
C ILE A 57 9.37 -2.91 -11.19
N THR A 58 9.83 -2.94 -9.95
CA THR A 58 10.29 -4.15 -9.27
C THR A 58 9.44 -4.42 -8.03
N LEU A 59 8.85 -5.61 -7.96
CA LEU A 59 8.34 -6.15 -6.70
C LEU A 59 9.45 -6.98 -6.06
N ARG A 60 9.96 -6.50 -4.93
CA ARG A 60 10.94 -7.22 -4.13
C ARG A 60 10.25 -7.85 -2.92
N ILE A 61 10.51 -9.12 -2.69
CA ILE A 61 10.04 -9.86 -1.52
C ILE A 61 11.27 -10.31 -0.74
N GLY A 62 11.33 -9.89 0.52
CA GLY A 62 12.37 -10.28 1.45
C GLY A 62 11.79 -11.02 2.63
N TYR A 63 12.58 -11.93 3.19
CA TYR A 63 12.28 -12.54 4.48
C TYR A 63 13.53 -12.49 5.35
N ASN A 64 13.43 -11.82 6.49
CA ASN A 64 14.51 -11.73 7.46
C ASN A 64 13.94 -11.66 8.88
N GLU A 65 14.58 -12.35 9.84
CA GLU A 65 14.21 -12.32 11.26
C GLU A 65 12.72 -12.54 11.54
N GLY A 66 12.09 -13.49 10.85
CA GLY A 66 10.66 -13.80 11.02
C GLY A 66 9.71 -12.81 10.35
N ARG A 67 10.24 -11.78 9.68
CA ARG A 67 9.46 -10.73 9.01
C ARG A 67 9.53 -10.89 7.50
N CYS A 68 8.37 -11.01 6.88
CA CYS A 68 8.22 -10.87 5.43
C CYS A 68 8.06 -9.38 5.08
N THR A 69 8.83 -8.92 4.09
CA THR A 69 8.76 -7.55 3.58
C THR A 69 8.48 -7.57 2.09
N PHE A 70 7.49 -6.78 1.68
CA PHE A 70 7.20 -6.49 0.28
C PHE A 70 7.63 -5.05 -0.01
N THR A 71 8.37 -4.86 -1.09
CA THR A 71 8.82 -3.54 -1.53
C THR A 71 8.48 -3.38 -3.00
N VAL A 72 7.68 -2.37 -3.33
CA VAL A 72 7.43 -1.96 -4.71
C VAL A 72 8.35 -0.79 -5.00
N ILE A 73 9.21 -0.95 -6.01
CA ILE A 73 10.21 0.03 -6.42
C ILE A 73 9.90 0.42 -7.84
N ASP A 74 9.77 1.71 -8.11
CA ASP A 74 9.55 2.24 -9.45
C ASP A 74 10.59 3.29 -9.81
N SER A 75 10.87 3.43 -11.11
CA SER A 75 11.78 4.44 -11.65
C SER A 75 11.04 5.68 -12.14
N GLY A 76 9.81 5.91 -11.68
CA GLY A 76 9.02 7.09 -12.01
C GLY A 76 9.62 8.38 -11.43
N PRO A 77 8.96 9.53 -11.64
CA PRO A 77 9.46 10.83 -11.21
C PRO A 77 9.51 11.02 -9.68
N GLY A 78 9.05 10.04 -8.90
CA GLY A 78 8.90 10.14 -7.45
C GLY A 78 7.75 11.06 -7.05
N ILE A 79 7.69 11.39 -5.76
CA ILE A 79 6.72 12.33 -5.20
C ILE A 79 7.39 13.69 -5.11
N ASN A 80 6.85 14.70 -5.82
CA ASN A 80 7.35 16.07 -5.74
C ASN A 80 7.19 16.62 -4.31
N SER A 81 8.24 17.22 -3.78
CA SER A 81 8.30 17.81 -2.43
C SER A 81 7.27 18.93 -2.18
N GLY A 82 6.65 19.46 -3.25
CA GLY A 82 5.57 20.45 -3.19
C GLY A 82 4.17 19.86 -3.01
N ASP A 83 3.95 18.62 -3.44
CA ASP A 83 2.65 17.91 -3.34
C ASP A 83 2.63 16.89 -2.19
N GLY A 84 3.80 16.42 -1.78
CA GLY A 84 4.02 15.57 -0.61
C GLY A 84 4.97 16.25 0.34
N GLY A 85 4.43 16.92 1.37
CA GLY A 85 5.22 17.59 2.40
C GLY A 85 6.40 16.75 2.90
N VAL A 86 7.48 17.45 3.25
CA VAL A 86 8.79 16.92 3.68
C VAL A 86 8.68 15.56 4.37
N ILE A 87 9.33 14.55 3.78
CA ILE A 87 9.49 13.21 4.37
C ILE A 87 10.51 13.32 5.51
N ASN A 88 10.09 13.83 6.65
CA ASN A 88 10.84 13.68 7.89
C ASN A 88 10.41 12.39 8.56
N ASP A 89 11.38 11.62 9.07
CA ASP A 89 11.17 10.36 9.77
C ASP A 89 10.07 10.53 10.83
N GLY A 90 8.87 9.96 10.57
CA GLY A 90 7.68 10.10 11.42
C GLY A 90 6.49 10.86 10.84
N ASN A 91 6.60 11.55 9.69
CA ASN A 91 5.45 12.21 9.06
C ASN A 91 5.07 11.52 7.74
N LEU A 92 3.90 10.87 7.69
CA LEU A 92 3.38 10.27 6.45
C LEU A 92 3.15 11.38 5.41
N PRO A 93 3.62 11.21 4.15
CA PRO A 93 3.33 12.14 3.07
C PRO A 93 1.82 12.40 2.94
N VAL A 94 1.44 13.61 2.53
CA VAL A 94 0.03 14.06 2.41
C VAL A 94 -0.82 13.10 1.58
N ILE A 95 -0.24 12.45 0.57
CA ILE A 95 -0.92 11.42 -0.23
C ILE A 95 -1.44 10.24 0.61
N PHE A 96 -0.78 9.90 1.72
CA PHE A 96 -1.20 8.85 2.64
C PHE A 96 -2.14 9.36 3.75
N GLN A 97 -2.10 10.67 4.05
CA GLN A 97 -3.05 11.29 4.99
C GLN A 97 -4.46 11.33 4.41
N LYS A 98 -4.61 11.54 3.09
CA LYS A 98 -5.91 11.57 2.40
C LYS A 98 -6.68 10.24 2.47
N TYR A 99 -6.00 9.11 2.67
CA TYR A 99 -6.65 7.79 2.78
C TYR A 99 -7.16 7.45 4.19
N HIS A 100 -6.96 8.32 5.19
CA HIS A 100 -7.60 8.17 6.52
C HIS A 100 -9.11 8.51 6.53
N GLN A 101 -9.71 8.86 5.39
CA GLN A 101 -11.07 9.42 5.36
C GLN A 101 -12.17 8.53 4.75
N GLN A 102 -11.97 7.22 4.60
CA GLN A 102 -13.08 6.32 4.21
C GLN A 102 -13.10 5.01 5.01
N ILE A 103 -13.10 5.12 6.35
CA ILE A 103 -13.91 4.25 7.23
C ILE A 103 -14.46 5.15 8.35
N ILE A 104 -15.26 6.14 7.98
CA ILE A 104 -16.34 6.58 8.87
C ILE A 104 -17.58 5.98 8.19
N PRO A 105 -18.28 5.02 8.81
CA PRO A 105 -19.62 4.69 8.34
C PRO A 105 -20.39 6.02 8.31
N GLU A 106 -20.92 6.39 7.15
CA GLU A 106 -21.71 7.63 6.97
C GLU A 106 -22.99 7.64 7.83
N GLU A 107 -23.21 6.62 8.66
CA GLU A 107 -24.28 6.52 9.63
C GLU A 107 -23.70 6.25 11.03
N THR A 108 -24.03 7.14 11.97
CA THR A 108 -23.81 7.05 13.42
C THR A 108 -22.54 7.72 13.95
N LEU A 109 -22.60 9.04 14.06
CA LEU A 109 -22.55 9.71 15.38
C LEU A 109 -23.06 11.14 15.14
N ASP A 110 -24.34 11.35 15.44
CA ASP A 110 -24.85 12.71 15.67
C ASP A 110 -23.95 13.36 16.74
N ILE A 111 -23.15 14.33 16.31
CA ILE A 111 -22.17 15.03 17.16
C ILE A 111 -22.86 15.73 18.34
N ASP A 112 -24.16 15.99 18.22
CA ASP A 112 -24.98 16.57 19.28
C ASP A 112 -25.29 15.57 20.40
N GLU A 113 -25.43 14.27 20.12
CA GLU A 113 -25.77 13.26 21.14
C GLU A 113 -24.56 12.88 22.02
N ALA A 114 -23.34 12.94 21.47
CA ALA A 114 -22.11 12.67 22.21
C ALA A 114 -21.75 13.77 23.22
N THR A 115 -22.21 15.00 22.99
CA THR A 115 -21.93 16.14 23.87
C THR A 115 -22.78 16.06 25.15
N ASP A 116 -24.03 15.59 25.05
CA ASP A 116 -24.95 15.43 26.19
C ASP A 116 -24.54 14.30 27.14
N LEU A 117 -23.94 13.21 26.63
CA LEU A 117 -23.50 12.09 27.47
C LEU A 117 -22.34 12.48 28.41
N ARG A 118 -21.51 13.44 28.00
CA ARG A 118 -20.38 13.93 28.82
C ARG A 118 -20.84 14.84 29.96
N GLN A 119 -21.95 15.56 29.80
CA GLN A 119 -22.51 16.39 30.87
C GLN A 119 -23.34 15.62 31.90
N LYS A 120 -23.85 14.43 31.55
CA LYS A 120 -24.73 13.65 32.43
C LYS A 120 -24.01 12.70 33.41
N ILE A 121 -22.68 12.60 33.31
CA ILE A 121 -21.82 11.73 34.14
C ILE A 121 -20.89 12.57 35.05
N LEU A 122 -21.08 13.89 35.11
CA LEU A 122 -20.45 14.79 36.08
C LEU A 122 -21.46 15.33 37.08
#